data_AF-A0A6A6MAZ3-F1
#
_entry.id   AF-A0A6A6MAZ3-F1
#
_cell.length_a   1.000
_cell.length_b   1.000
_cell.length_c   1.000
_cell.angle_alpha   90.00
_cell.angle_beta   90.00
_cell.angle_gamma   90.00
#
_symmetry.space_group_name_H-M   'P 1'
#
loop_
_entity.id
_entity.type
_entity.pdbx_description
1 polymer ?
#
loop_
_entity_poly.entity_id
_entity_poly.type
_entity_poly.pdbx_seq_one_letter_code
_entity_poly.pdbx_strand_id
1 'polypeptide(L)'
;MTAKIFVLLIFLITLNLRAQAWIKAAYYDCTSQLPVPSINSALFTHLYYGFADINSSNYQLSFDLFSNDSTVSTFTTTIKRKNPSVITLLSIGLAYGNYSTFSLMASQPSYRESFIRSSIETARLYGFGGLDLSWLWPNTSFDMKNIGVLLDEWRAAINSESRNTSEPRLVLTMAVHHMPIIGSTSFPVDSILRNIDWANIIAFDYHVPIKENVTGNHAALYDPSGYFSADSGIKEWLRRGFPASKLVLGVPYHGYAWTLLNPNDNSIGAAALGPALTKDGSAGYKLIKSFISGYGYGATSTYNATYVVNYFTIGSIWINFDDVEAIRTKISYVKTKQLLGYISFQLGNDDNWQLSQAATRNFSSENRLGEGGYGPVYKGKLARGQEIAVKRLSKTSHQGLKEFKNEKIELNWERRVHIIEGIAQGLLYLQEYSNLTIIHRDIKASNILLDNKMKPKISDFGMARILQNESKEAKTGQIVGTYGYVPEYVKRGTYSMKYDVYSFGVLLLQIISGKKNTYFYGSSENLNLLEYAYDLWKMENGMEFMDETLDDSFSSWFEIWAYDVKISYY
;
A
#
# COMPACT_ATOMS: atom_id res chain seq x y z
N MET A 1 36.98 -1.28 10.30
CA MET A 1 36.11 -0.12 10.01
C MET A 1 35.54 -0.21 8.59
N THR A 2 36.35 -0.43 7.55
CA THR A 2 35.90 -0.68 6.16
C THR A 2 35.05 -1.95 6.00
N ALA A 3 35.41 -3.06 6.65
CA ALA A 3 34.58 -4.28 6.66
C ALA A 3 33.23 -4.12 7.40
N LYS A 4 33.14 -3.17 8.35
CA LYS A 4 31.91 -2.93 9.14
C LYS A 4 30.89 -2.10 8.36
N ILE A 5 31.34 -1.20 7.48
CA ILE A 5 30.49 -0.42 6.57
C ILE A 5 29.90 -1.31 5.48
N PHE A 6 30.64 -2.35 5.05
CA PHE A 6 30.18 -3.30 4.05
C PHE A 6 29.06 -4.22 4.58
N VAL A 7 29.15 -4.64 5.85
CA VAL A 7 28.08 -5.40 6.54
C VAL A 7 26.84 -4.54 6.76
N LEU A 8 27.01 -3.25 7.09
CA LEU A 8 25.92 -2.27 7.17
C LEU A 8 25.23 -2.08 5.80
N LEU A 9 25.99 -2.08 4.70
CA LEU A 9 25.47 -1.99 3.34
C LEU A 9 24.60 -3.21 2.97
N ILE A 10 25.04 -4.43 3.27
CA ILE A 10 24.29 -5.67 3.01
C ILE A 10 23.03 -5.75 3.88
N PHE A 11 23.10 -5.24 5.11
CA PHE A 11 21.94 -5.12 6.01
C PHE A 11 20.90 -4.10 5.50
N LEU A 12 21.36 -2.95 4.97
CA LEU A 12 20.50 -1.92 4.37
C LEU A 12 19.83 -2.38 3.06
N ILE A 13 20.47 -3.25 2.28
CA ILE A 13 19.91 -3.85 1.06
C ILE A 13 18.82 -4.89 1.39
N THR A 14 18.98 -5.65 2.48
CA THR A 14 18.02 -6.69 2.88
C THR A 14 16.80 -6.14 3.63
N LEU A 15 16.90 -4.96 4.24
CA LEU A 15 15.82 -4.30 4.99
C LEU A 15 14.89 -3.42 4.13
N ASN A 16 15.33 -2.94 2.97
CA ASN A 16 14.60 -1.99 2.11
C ASN A 16 13.38 -2.56 1.35
N LEU A 17 12.94 -3.80 1.63
CA LEU A 17 11.83 -4.44 0.92
C LEU A 17 10.45 -4.31 1.59
N ARG A 18 10.29 -3.60 2.73
CA ARG A 18 9.05 -3.70 3.53
C ARG A 18 8.51 -2.41 4.20
N ALA A 19 8.45 -1.28 3.50
CA ALA A 19 7.47 -0.24 3.86
C ALA A 19 6.08 -0.65 3.32
N GLN A 20 5.11 -0.96 4.19
CA GLN A 20 3.78 -1.40 3.79
C GLN A 20 2.98 -0.22 3.19
N ALA A 21 2.84 -0.16 1.87
CA ALA A 21 2.04 0.86 1.19
C ALA A 21 0.56 0.79 1.60
N TRP A 22 -0.10 1.96 1.71
CA TRP A 22 -1.53 2.06 2.02
C TRP A 22 -2.39 1.25 1.04
N ILE A 23 -3.25 0.39 1.56
CA ILE A 23 -3.94 -0.64 0.75
C ILE A 23 -5.12 -0.02 0.01
N LYS A 24 -5.02 -0.06 -1.32
CA LYS A 24 -6.13 0.15 -2.26
C LYS A 24 -6.39 -1.17 -2.96
N ALA A 25 -7.44 -1.87 -2.56
CA ALA A 25 -7.74 -3.21 -3.04
C ALA A 25 -9.12 -3.31 -3.68
N ALA A 26 -9.30 -4.34 -4.51
CA ALA A 26 -10.60 -4.71 -5.04
C ALA A 26 -10.68 -6.22 -5.29
N TYR A 27 -11.85 -6.79 -5.05
CA TYR A 27 -12.19 -8.14 -5.52
C TYR A 27 -12.57 -8.08 -7.01
N TYR A 28 -11.89 -8.89 -7.81
CA TYR A 28 -12.26 -9.24 -9.17
C TYR A 28 -12.91 -10.62 -9.14
N ASP A 29 -14.20 -10.66 -9.44
CA ASP A 29 -14.94 -11.91 -9.57
C ASP A 29 -14.77 -12.48 -10.97
N CYS A 30 -14.35 -13.74 -11.04
CA CYS A 30 -14.11 -14.49 -12.26
C CYS A 30 -15.38 -14.69 -13.10
N THR A 31 -16.56 -14.61 -12.48
CA THR A 31 -17.86 -14.67 -13.16
C THR A 31 -18.30 -13.30 -13.68
N SER A 32 -17.60 -12.22 -13.31
CA SER A 32 -17.92 -10.88 -13.79
C SER A 32 -17.66 -10.74 -15.30
N GLN A 33 -18.46 -9.91 -15.96
CA GLN A 33 -18.30 -9.61 -17.39
C GLN A 33 -17.15 -8.62 -17.67
N LEU A 34 -16.34 -8.26 -16.68
CA LEU A 34 -15.27 -7.28 -16.80
C LEU A 34 -14.01 -7.95 -17.38
N PRO A 35 -13.55 -7.63 -18.60
CA PRO A 35 -12.36 -8.27 -19.15
C PRO A 35 -11.11 -7.87 -18.35
N VAL A 36 -10.30 -8.85 -17.92
CA VAL A 36 -9.06 -8.59 -17.16
C VAL A 36 -8.15 -7.53 -17.80
N PRO A 37 -7.91 -7.53 -19.13
CA PRO A 37 -7.07 -6.51 -19.77
C PRO A 37 -7.61 -5.08 -19.65
N SER A 38 -8.91 -4.90 -19.41
CA SER A 38 -9.55 -3.59 -19.26
C SER A 38 -9.32 -2.97 -17.87
N ILE A 39 -8.95 -3.77 -16.86
CA ILE A 39 -8.78 -3.32 -15.47
C ILE A 39 -7.79 -2.16 -15.38
N ASN A 40 -8.19 -1.04 -14.80
CA ASN A 40 -7.32 0.09 -14.54
C ASN A 40 -6.46 -0.15 -13.28
N SER A 41 -5.44 -1.00 -13.42
CA SER A 41 -4.56 -1.42 -12.33
C SER A 41 -3.75 -0.30 -11.68
N ALA A 42 -3.70 0.91 -12.25
CA ALA A 42 -3.06 2.07 -11.63
C ALA A 42 -3.84 2.61 -10.40
N LEU A 43 -5.14 2.28 -10.30
CA LEU A 43 -5.97 2.69 -9.17
C LEU A 43 -5.72 1.84 -7.90
N PHE A 44 -5.09 0.67 -8.06
CA PHE A 44 -4.98 -0.35 -7.02
C PHE A 44 -3.52 -0.63 -6.66
N THR A 45 -3.33 -1.06 -5.42
CA THR A 45 -2.09 -1.67 -4.91
C THR A 45 -2.20 -3.19 -4.90
N HIS A 46 -3.41 -3.69 -4.64
CA HIS A 46 -3.70 -5.11 -4.50
C HIS A 46 -4.96 -5.45 -5.30
N LEU A 47 -4.97 -6.61 -5.96
CA LEU A 47 -6.15 -7.10 -6.69
C LEU A 47 -6.39 -8.56 -6.33
N TYR A 48 -7.61 -8.86 -5.89
CA TYR A 48 -8.00 -10.18 -5.40
C TYR A 48 -8.75 -10.91 -6.51
N TYR A 49 -8.20 -11.99 -7.03
CA TYR A 49 -8.90 -12.88 -7.94
C TYR A 49 -9.81 -13.80 -7.13
N GLY A 50 -11.12 -13.59 -7.27
CA GLY A 50 -12.17 -14.33 -6.59
C GLY A 50 -12.96 -15.18 -7.59
N PHE A 51 -13.39 -16.40 -7.27
CA PHE A 51 -12.98 -17.17 -6.09
C PHE A 51 -12.61 -18.59 -6.51
N ALA A 52 -11.55 -19.12 -5.88
CA ALA A 52 -11.28 -20.55 -5.86
C ALA A 52 -12.20 -21.21 -4.83
N ASP A 53 -12.60 -22.46 -5.11
CA ASP A 53 -13.39 -23.28 -4.20
C ASP A 53 -12.51 -24.38 -3.57
N ILE A 54 -13.11 -25.18 -2.69
CA ILE A 54 -12.47 -26.34 -2.05
C ILE A 54 -13.19 -27.59 -2.53
N ASN A 55 -12.45 -28.52 -3.13
CA ASN A 55 -12.98 -29.82 -3.50
C ASN A 55 -13.33 -30.62 -2.23
N SER A 56 -14.60 -31.00 -2.08
CA SER A 56 -15.11 -31.65 -0.86
C SER A 56 -14.54 -33.05 -0.58
N SER A 57 -13.92 -33.69 -1.58
CA SER A 57 -13.41 -35.06 -1.46
C SER A 57 -11.95 -35.12 -1.01
N ASN A 58 -11.12 -34.17 -1.45
CA ASN A 58 -9.69 -34.14 -1.14
C ASN A 58 -9.22 -32.85 -0.44
N TYR A 59 -10.11 -31.89 -0.26
CA TYR A 59 -9.88 -30.59 0.38
C TYR A 59 -8.77 -29.76 -0.27
N GLN A 60 -8.51 -29.97 -1.56
CA GLN A 60 -7.61 -29.13 -2.35
C GLN A 60 -8.37 -27.97 -3.00
N LEU A 61 -7.66 -26.92 -3.41
CA LEU A 61 -8.25 -25.86 -4.22
C LEU A 61 -8.82 -26.41 -5.54
N SER A 62 -10.00 -25.93 -5.90
CA SER A 62 -10.67 -26.22 -7.16
C SER A 62 -11.21 -24.96 -7.81
N PHE A 63 -11.47 -25.07 -9.11
CA PHE A 63 -11.89 -23.96 -9.99
C PHE A 63 -13.18 -24.31 -10.76
N ASP A 64 -13.78 -25.46 -10.41
CA ASP A 64 -14.72 -26.25 -11.21
C ASP A 64 -16.10 -25.60 -11.43
N LEU A 65 -16.49 -24.62 -10.62
CA LEU A 65 -17.88 -24.19 -10.62
C LEU A 65 -18.18 -23.14 -11.70
N PHE A 66 -17.29 -22.20 -11.99
CA PHE A 66 -17.59 -21.11 -12.94
C PHE A 66 -16.37 -20.48 -13.62
N SER A 67 -15.15 -20.97 -13.37
CA SER A 67 -13.97 -20.35 -13.94
C SER A 67 -13.54 -21.05 -15.22
N ASN A 68 -13.35 -20.27 -16.28
CA ASN A 68 -12.62 -20.72 -17.43
C ASN A 68 -11.14 -20.77 -17.00
N ASP A 69 -10.52 -21.95 -16.92
CA ASP A 69 -9.12 -22.15 -16.47
C ASP A 69 -8.12 -21.17 -17.11
N SER A 70 -8.45 -20.68 -18.30
CA SER A 70 -7.70 -19.63 -19.02
C SER A 70 -7.61 -18.29 -18.28
N THR A 71 -8.60 -17.91 -17.46
CA THR A 71 -8.63 -16.59 -16.81
C THR A 71 -7.77 -16.56 -15.56
N VAL A 72 -7.85 -17.57 -14.69
CA VAL A 72 -7.01 -17.65 -13.47
C VAL A 72 -5.53 -17.71 -13.84
N SER A 73 -5.19 -18.52 -14.84
CA SER A 73 -3.80 -18.72 -15.29
C SER A 73 -3.18 -17.48 -15.93
N THR A 74 -3.98 -16.56 -16.48
CA THR A 74 -3.50 -15.35 -17.17
C THR A 74 -3.71 -14.07 -16.37
N PHE A 75 -4.46 -14.10 -15.26
CA PHE A 75 -4.85 -12.92 -14.49
C PHE A 75 -3.63 -12.10 -14.04
N THR A 76 -2.73 -12.73 -13.27
CA THR A 76 -1.58 -12.04 -12.70
C THR A 76 -0.65 -11.48 -13.78
N THR A 77 -0.34 -12.27 -14.81
CA THR A 77 0.49 -11.86 -15.94
C THR A 77 -0.10 -10.65 -16.67
N THR A 78 -1.42 -10.66 -16.88
CA THR A 78 -2.13 -9.55 -17.55
C THR A 78 -2.07 -8.26 -16.72
N ILE A 79 -2.33 -8.35 -15.41
CA ILE A 79 -2.27 -7.19 -14.49
C ILE A 79 -0.85 -6.65 -14.39
N LYS A 80 0.15 -7.51 -14.16
CA LYS A 80 1.55 -7.11 -14.00
C LYS A 80 2.13 -6.48 -15.26
N ARG A 81 1.70 -6.91 -16.45
CA ARG A 81 2.08 -6.25 -17.72
C ARG A 81 1.64 -4.78 -17.77
N LYS A 82 0.51 -4.43 -17.16
CA LYS A 82 0.00 -3.05 -17.11
C LYS A 82 0.58 -2.25 -15.94
N ASN A 83 0.70 -2.89 -14.78
CA ASN A 83 1.27 -2.28 -13.58
C ASN A 83 2.06 -3.35 -12.78
N PRO A 84 3.39 -3.43 -12.96
CA PRO A 84 4.23 -4.43 -12.29
C PRO A 84 4.23 -4.33 -10.76
N SER A 85 3.84 -3.18 -10.20
CA SER A 85 3.82 -2.95 -8.75
C SER A 85 2.60 -3.54 -8.03
N VAL A 86 1.56 -3.97 -8.76
CA VAL A 86 0.35 -4.53 -8.15
C VAL A 86 0.63 -5.95 -7.64
N ILE A 87 0.23 -6.18 -6.39
CA ILE A 87 0.25 -7.51 -5.79
C ILE A 87 -1.12 -8.17 -6.04
N THR A 88 -1.13 -9.30 -6.72
CA THR A 88 -2.36 -10.09 -6.92
C THR A 88 -2.49 -11.12 -5.82
N LEU A 89 -3.70 -11.32 -5.31
CA LEU A 89 -4.02 -12.36 -4.34
C LEU A 89 -5.06 -13.32 -4.92
N LEU A 90 -4.92 -14.60 -4.60
CA LEU A 90 -5.95 -15.60 -4.89
C LEU A 90 -6.89 -15.70 -3.69
N SER A 91 -8.16 -15.39 -3.91
CA SER A 91 -9.19 -15.45 -2.88
C SER A 91 -9.96 -16.77 -2.95
N ILE A 92 -10.18 -17.37 -1.79
CA ILE A 92 -10.73 -18.73 -1.64
C ILE A 92 -12.03 -18.66 -0.84
N GLY A 93 -13.13 -19.14 -1.41
CA GLY A 93 -14.45 -19.17 -0.76
C GLY A 93 -15.50 -18.30 -1.46
N LEU A 94 -16.26 -17.52 -0.68
CA LEU A 94 -17.42 -16.70 -1.09
C LEU A 94 -18.59 -17.43 -1.79
N ALA A 95 -18.47 -18.72 -2.12
CA ALA A 95 -19.56 -19.52 -2.66
C ALA A 95 -20.62 -19.79 -1.57
N TYR A 96 -21.74 -19.07 -1.63
CA TYR A 96 -22.93 -19.35 -0.83
C TYR A 96 -23.32 -20.82 -1.02
N GLY A 97 -23.09 -21.65 0.01
CA GLY A 97 -23.48 -23.07 0.00
C GLY A 97 -22.41 -24.07 0.42
N ASN A 98 -21.12 -23.69 0.47
CA ASN A 98 -20.05 -24.65 0.80
C ASN A 98 -19.64 -24.68 2.30
N TYR A 99 -20.54 -24.26 3.20
CA TYR A 99 -20.25 -24.12 4.62
C TYR A 99 -19.66 -25.40 5.23
N SER A 100 -20.29 -26.54 4.94
CA SER A 100 -19.90 -27.85 5.47
C SER A 100 -18.48 -28.25 5.06
N THR A 101 -18.08 -27.98 3.81
CA THR A 101 -16.72 -28.30 3.35
C THR A 101 -15.68 -27.43 4.04
N PHE A 102 -15.93 -26.14 4.25
CA PHE A 102 -15.00 -25.29 5.02
C PHE A 102 -14.86 -25.73 6.48
N SER A 103 -15.99 -26.03 7.13
CA SER A 103 -16.00 -26.54 8.51
C SER A 103 -15.23 -27.86 8.62
N LEU A 104 -15.48 -28.81 7.71
CA LEU A 104 -14.76 -30.09 7.67
C LEU A 104 -13.27 -29.91 7.38
N MET A 105 -12.92 -29.09 6.38
CA MET A 105 -11.53 -28.77 6.04
C MET A 105 -10.77 -28.26 7.27
N ALA A 106 -11.35 -27.30 8.00
CA ALA A 106 -10.72 -26.73 9.19
C ALA A 106 -10.65 -27.74 10.36
N SER A 107 -11.56 -28.71 10.44
CA SER A 107 -11.69 -29.61 11.58
C SER A 107 -10.61 -30.68 11.71
N GLN A 108 -9.99 -31.12 10.61
CA GLN A 108 -9.01 -32.22 10.62
C GLN A 108 -7.62 -31.78 10.16
N PRO A 109 -6.53 -32.14 10.87
CA PRO A 109 -5.17 -31.77 10.47
C PRO A 109 -4.81 -32.19 9.04
N SER A 110 -5.18 -33.39 8.61
CA SER A 110 -4.90 -33.89 7.26
C SER A 110 -5.62 -33.10 6.16
N TYR A 111 -6.83 -32.61 6.44
CA TYR A 111 -7.60 -31.81 5.49
C TYR A 111 -7.05 -30.38 5.41
N ARG A 112 -6.68 -29.79 6.55
CA ARG A 112 -5.97 -28.51 6.59
C ARG A 112 -4.64 -28.58 5.85
N GLU A 113 -3.87 -29.65 6.03
CA GLU A 113 -2.61 -29.86 5.31
C GLU A 113 -2.82 -29.91 3.78
N SER A 114 -3.81 -30.68 3.32
CA SER A 114 -4.16 -30.77 1.89
C SER A 114 -4.55 -29.41 1.31
N PHE A 115 -5.39 -28.66 2.05
CA PHE A 115 -5.82 -27.32 1.69
C PHE A 115 -4.66 -26.32 1.64
N ILE A 116 -3.87 -26.24 2.72
CA ILE A 116 -2.73 -25.33 2.83
C ILE A 116 -1.74 -25.59 1.70
N ARG A 117 -1.35 -26.85 1.49
CA ARG A 117 -0.37 -27.22 0.45
C ARG A 117 -0.87 -26.82 -0.94
N SER A 118 -2.08 -27.25 -1.31
CA SER A 118 -2.64 -26.94 -2.64
C SER A 118 -2.83 -25.45 -2.86
N SER A 119 -3.16 -24.67 -1.82
CA SER A 119 -3.29 -23.22 -1.92
C SER A 119 -1.98 -22.51 -2.24
N ILE A 120 -0.89 -22.92 -1.60
CA ILE A 120 0.45 -22.35 -1.82
C ILE A 120 0.95 -22.74 -3.21
N GLU A 121 0.82 -24.02 -3.57
CA GLU A 121 1.21 -24.53 -4.90
C GLU A 121 0.48 -23.78 -6.02
N THR A 122 -0.84 -23.59 -5.87
CA THR A 122 -1.67 -22.87 -6.85
C THR A 122 -1.31 -21.39 -6.95
N ALA A 123 -1.10 -20.72 -5.80
CA ALA A 123 -0.69 -19.32 -5.79
C ALA A 123 0.62 -19.11 -6.55
N ARG A 124 1.61 -19.99 -6.33
CA ARG A 124 2.89 -19.95 -7.05
C ARG A 124 2.73 -20.28 -8.53
N LEU A 125 1.97 -21.33 -8.87
CA LEU A 125 1.73 -21.76 -10.25
C LEU A 125 1.17 -20.62 -11.12
N TYR A 126 0.25 -19.82 -10.58
CA TYR A 126 -0.38 -18.71 -11.29
C TYR A 126 0.20 -17.33 -10.94
N GLY A 127 1.36 -17.31 -10.27
CA GLY A 127 2.16 -16.11 -10.01
C GLY A 127 1.56 -15.12 -9.01
N PHE A 128 0.56 -15.52 -8.22
CA PHE A 128 -0.04 -14.69 -7.18
C PHE A 128 0.99 -14.38 -6.08
N GLY A 129 0.91 -13.15 -5.55
CA GLY A 129 1.74 -12.69 -4.44
C GLY A 129 1.12 -12.96 -3.07
N GLY A 130 -0.10 -13.50 -3.01
CA GLY A 130 -0.74 -13.85 -1.75
C GLY A 130 -2.03 -14.64 -1.88
N LEU A 131 -2.60 -14.96 -0.73
CA LEU A 131 -3.77 -15.79 -0.50
C LEU A 131 -4.75 -15.04 0.41
N ASP A 132 -6.05 -15.17 0.13
CA ASP A 132 -7.12 -14.60 0.94
C ASP A 132 -8.16 -15.67 1.29
N LEU A 133 -8.49 -15.77 2.58
CA LEU A 133 -9.55 -16.65 3.06
C LEU A 133 -10.87 -15.89 3.18
N SER A 134 -11.89 -16.31 2.42
CA SER A 134 -13.24 -15.73 2.40
C SER A 134 -14.30 -16.74 2.87
N TRP A 135 -14.16 -17.23 4.12
CA TRP A 135 -15.15 -18.10 4.78
C TRP A 135 -16.23 -17.23 5.46
N LEU A 136 -17.39 -17.08 4.81
CA LEU A 136 -18.48 -16.18 5.23
C LEU A 136 -19.73 -16.96 5.71
N TRP A 137 -19.90 -17.34 6.97
CA TRP A 137 -19.07 -17.12 8.16
C TRP A 137 -18.96 -18.41 8.95
N PRO A 138 -17.84 -18.69 9.65
CA PRO A 138 -17.79 -19.70 10.71
C PRO A 138 -18.96 -19.48 11.67
N ASN A 139 -19.79 -20.49 11.90
CA ASN A 139 -21.05 -20.33 12.64
C ASN A 139 -21.10 -21.07 13.99
N THR A 140 -20.06 -21.84 14.33
CA THR A 140 -19.92 -22.49 15.63
C THR A 140 -18.66 -22.05 16.38
N SER A 141 -18.66 -22.24 17.71
CA SER A 141 -17.45 -22.05 18.52
C SER A 141 -16.32 -23.00 18.12
N PHE A 142 -16.66 -24.18 17.59
CA PHE A 142 -15.70 -25.15 17.06
C PHE A 142 -15.03 -24.62 15.79
N ASP A 143 -15.81 -24.06 14.86
CA ASP A 143 -15.29 -23.43 13.63
C ASP A 143 -14.41 -22.22 13.94
N MET A 144 -14.81 -21.38 14.90
CA MET A 144 -14.00 -20.25 15.38
C MET A 144 -12.68 -20.70 16.03
N LYS A 145 -12.64 -21.86 16.68
CA LYS A 145 -11.38 -22.43 17.19
C LYS A 145 -10.53 -22.95 16.03
N ASN A 146 -11.13 -23.70 15.13
CA ASN A 146 -10.43 -24.38 14.04
C ASN A 146 -9.88 -23.41 12.98
N ILE A 147 -10.55 -22.28 12.73
CA ILE A 147 -9.99 -21.23 11.87
C ILE A 147 -8.69 -20.67 12.48
N GLY A 148 -8.61 -20.56 13.81
CA GLY A 148 -7.38 -20.16 14.49
C GLY A 148 -6.24 -21.15 14.29
N VAL A 149 -6.52 -22.45 14.39
CA VAL A 149 -5.54 -23.53 14.16
C VAL A 149 -5.09 -23.55 12.69
N LEU A 150 -6.05 -23.42 11.76
CA LEU A 150 -5.76 -23.32 10.33
C LEU A 150 -4.82 -22.16 10.03
N LEU A 151 -5.06 -20.97 10.59
CA LEU A 151 -4.21 -19.80 10.36
C LEU A 151 -2.79 -19.97 10.93
N ASP A 152 -2.65 -20.60 12.11
CA ASP A 152 -1.34 -20.90 12.69
C ASP A 152 -0.53 -21.84 11.76
N GLU A 153 -1.16 -22.92 11.28
CA GLU A 153 -0.53 -23.90 10.37
C GLU A 153 -0.24 -23.29 8.99
N TRP A 154 -1.15 -22.50 8.44
CA TRP A 154 -1.01 -21.89 7.12
C TRP A 154 0.12 -20.86 7.09
N ARG A 155 0.21 -20.02 8.14
CA ARG A 155 1.33 -19.07 8.26
C ARG A 155 2.66 -19.80 8.41
N ALA A 156 2.71 -20.88 9.20
CA ALA A 156 3.92 -21.69 9.35
C ALA A 156 4.36 -22.28 8.01
N ALA A 157 3.43 -22.85 7.24
CA ALA A 157 3.71 -23.41 5.91
C ALA A 157 4.22 -22.35 4.92
N ILE A 158 3.57 -21.18 4.86
CA ILE A 158 4.02 -20.06 4.01
C ILE A 158 5.44 -19.60 4.38
N ASN A 159 5.74 -19.49 5.68
CA ASN A 159 7.07 -19.11 6.14
C ASN A 159 8.12 -20.17 5.81
N SER A 160 7.77 -21.46 5.89
CA SER A 160 8.66 -22.56 5.52
C SER A 160 8.92 -22.59 4.02
N GLU A 161 7.90 -22.42 3.19
CA GLU A 161 8.04 -22.39 1.73
C GLU A 161 8.98 -21.27 1.28
N SER A 162 8.76 -20.04 1.76
CA SER A 162 9.58 -18.89 1.38
C SER A 162 11.07 -19.03 1.76
N ARG A 163 11.37 -19.71 2.88
CA ARG A 163 12.75 -20.04 3.26
C ARG A 163 13.40 -21.05 2.34
N ASN A 164 12.62 -21.97 1.77
CA ASN A 164 13.12 -23.08 0.96
C ASN A 164 13.24 -22.73 -0.53
N THR A 165 12.43 -21.80 -1.06
CA THR A 165 12.36 -21.49 -2.49
C THR A 165 13.07 -20.19 -2.88
N SER A 166 13.53 -19.38 -1.91
CA SER A 166 13.99 -17.99 -2.12
C SER A 166 12.93 -17.04 -2.72
N GLU A 167 11.69 -17.50 -2.85
CA GLU A 167 10.57 -16.67 -3.29
C GLU A 167 10.10 -15.74 -2.17
N PRO A 168 9.61 -14.53 -2.50
CA PRO A 168 9.02 -13.63 -1.50
C PRO A 168 7.85 -14.31 -0.78
N ARG A 169 7.81 -14.15 0.56
CA ARG A 169 6.72 -14.67 1.41
C ARG A 169 5.35 -14.24 0.87
N LEU A 170 4.45 -15.20 0.68
CA LEU A 170 3.07 -14.91 0.31
C LEU A 170 2.37 -14.05 1.38
N VAL A 171 1.69 -13.01 0.91
CA VAL A 171 0.74 -12.25 1.72
C VAL A 171 -0.42 -13.18 2.09
N LEU A 172 -0.87 -13.15 3.34
CA LEU A 172 -2.04 -13.91 3.79
C LEU A 172 -3.05 -12.94 4.41
N THR A 173 -4.26 -12.92 3.88
CA THR A 173 -5.36 -12.07 4.36
C THR A 173 -6.61 -12.91 4.62
N MET A 174 -7.58 -12.30 5.28
CA MET A 174 -8.86 -12.95 5.54
C MET A 174 -9.99 -11.94 5.56
N ALA A 175 -11.10 -12.29 4.90
CA ALA A 175 -12.36 -11.59 5.06
C ALA A 175 -12.97 -11.90 6.43
N VAL A 176 -13.30 -10.87 7.20
CA VAL A 176 -13.90 -10.99 8.54
C VAL A 176 -15.16 -10.16 8.63
N HIS A 177 -16.05 -10.55 9.54
CA HIS A 177 -17.34 -9.91 9.71
C HIS A 177 -17.16 -8.48 10.27
N HIS A 178 -18.10 -7.59 9.98
CA HIS A 178 -18.06 -6.21 10.48
C HIS A 178 -17.90 -6.16 12.01
N MET A 179 -18.53 -7.09 12.72
CA MET A 179 -18.31 -7.34 14.15
C MET A 179 -17.44 -8.59 14.36
N PRO A 180 -16.50 -8.57 15.31
CA PRO A 180 -15.75 -9.77 15.70
C PRO A 180 -16.61 -10.81 16.42
N ILE A 181 -17.79 -10.43 16.88
CA ILE A 181 -18.77 -11.31 17.54
C ILE A 181 -19.89 -11.63 16.54
N ILE A 182 -20.22 -12.92 16.41
CA ILE A 182 -21.35 -13.40 15.62
C ILE A 182 -22.20 -14.30 16.53
N GLY A 183 -23.39 -13.81 16.90
CA GLY A 183 -24.26 -14.51 17.86
C GLY A 183 -23.55 -14.71 19.21
N SER A 184 -23.42 -15.97 19.64
CA SER A 184 -22.70 -16.35 20.87
C SER A 184 -21.21 -16.66 20.66
N THR A 185 -20.70 -16.49 19.44
CA THR A 185 -19.32 -16.84 19.06
C THR A 185 -18.50 -15.60 18.72
N SER A 186 -17.17 -15.72 18.76
CA SER A 186 -16.24 -14.64 18.44
C SER A 186 -15.09 -15.18 17.61
N PHE A 187 -14.63 -14.37 16.66
CA PHE A 187 -13.39 -14.63 15.94
C PHE A 187 -12.20 -14.75 16.92
N PRO A 188 -11.23 -15.64 16.64
CA PRO A 188 -10.02 -15.81 17.47
C PRO A 188 -9.02 -14.68 17.20
N VAL A 189 -9.31 -13.49 17.73
CA VAL A 189 -8.56 -12.23 17.52
C VAL A 189 -7.04 -12.42 17.59
N ASP A 190 -6.53 -13.12 18.61
CA ASP A 190 -5.08 -13.33 18.79
C ASP A 190 -4.45 -14.16 17.66
N SER A 191 -5.10 -15.25 17.25
CA SER A 191 -4.58 -16.08 16.14
C SER A 191 -4.62 -15.29 14.83
N ILE A 192 -5.72 -14.57 14.57
CA ILE A 192 -5.84 -13.72 13.39
C ILE A 192 -4.70 -12.69 13.38
N LEU A 193 -4.51 -11.95 14.47
CA LEU A 193 -3.49 -10.90 14.59
C LEU A 193 -2.08 -11.41 14.32
N ARG A 194 -1.73 -12.59 14.84
CA ARG A 194 -0.40 -13.20 14.66
C ARG A 194 -0.18 -13.70 13.23
N ASN A 195 -1.22 -14.23 12.60
CA ASN A 195 -1.05 -15.01 11.38
C ASN A 195 -1.35 -14.26 10.09
N ILE A 196 -2.29 -13.32 10.06
CA ILE A 196 -2.58 -12.60 8.81
C ILE A 196 -1.80 -11.28 8.72
N ASP A 197 -1.49 -10.87 7.49
CA ASP A 197 -0.90 -9.57 7.22
C ASP A 197 -1.93 -8.45 7.51
N TRP A 198 -3.20 -8.64 7.08
CA TRP A 198 -4.34 -7.79 7.47
C TRP A 198 -5.69 -8.49 7.30
N ALA A 199 -6.71 -7.97 7.99
CA ALA A 199 -8.10 -8.39 7.89
C ALA A 199 -8.90 -7.47 6.95
N ASN A 200 -9.69 -8.06 6.06
CA ASN A 200 -10.64 -7.38 5.18
C ASN A 200 -12.02 -7.36 5.88
N ILE A 201 -12.40 -6.21 6.47
CA ILE A 201 -13.67 -6.07 7.20
C ILE A 201 -14.83 -5.97 6.20
N ILE A 202 -15.71 -6.96 6.16
CA ILE A 202 -16.92 -6.93 5.34
C ILE A 202 -17.98 -6.07 6.04
N ALA A 203 -17.97 -4.77 5.73
CA ALA A 203 -18.80 -3.74 6.35
C ALA A 203 -20.00 -3.34 5.47
N PHE A 204 -20.69 -4.35 4.95
CA PHE A 204 -21.88 -4.21 4.12
C PHE A 204 -22.76 -5.47 4.26
N ASP A 205 -23.92 -5.44 3.61
CA ASP A 205 -24.98 -6.46 3.64
C ASP A 205 -25.64 -6.64 5.01
N TYR A 206 -25.73 -5.56 5.79
CA TYR A 206 -26.37 -5.55 7.10
C TYR A 206 -27.87 -5.87 7.01
N HIS A 207 -28.53 -5.25 6.04
CA HIS A 207 -29.95 -5.39 5.77
C HIS A 207 -30.11 -5.83 4.31
N VAL A 208 -30.84 -6.93 4.09
CA VAL A 208 -31.05 -7.50 2.75
C VAL A 208 -32.51 -7.94 2.56
N PRO A 209 -33.11 -7.73 1.37
CA PRO A 209 -34.55 -7.89 1.16
C PRO A 209 -35.03 -9.34 1.16
N ILE A 210 -34.12 -10.31 1.02
CA ILE A 210 -34.46 -11.73 1.12
C ILE A 210 -34.61 -12.20 2.58
N LYS A 211 -34.11 -11.42 3.55
CA LYS A 211 -34.19 -11.75 4.99
C LYS A 211 -35.17 -10.86 5.74
N GLU A 212 -35.44 -9.66 5.22
CA GLU A 212 -36.17 -8.62 5.93
C GLU A 212 -37.27 -8.02 5.05
N ASN A 213 -38.48 -7.94 5.61
CA ASN A 213 -39.65 -7.30 4.98
C ASN A 213 -39.74 -5.81 5.34
N VAL A 214 -38.61 -5.17 5.59
CA VAL A 214 -38.49 -3.73 5.83
C VAL A 214 -37.28 -3.19 5.07
N THR A 215 -37.34 -1.92 4.64
CA THR A 215 -36.18 -1.26 4.03
C THR A 215 -35.09 -1.05 5.05
N GLY A 216 -33.82 -1.13 4.63
CA GLY A 216 -32.69 -0.99 5.54
C GLY A 216 -31.39 -0.58 4.85
N ASN A 217 -30.46 -0.09 5.66
CA ASN A 217 -29.17 0.38 5.16
C ASN A 217 -28.17 -0.76 5.06
N HIS A 218 -27.92 -1.28 3.88
CA HIS A 218 -27.04 -2.45 3.76
C HIS A 218 -25.59 -2.13 4.13
N ALA A 219 -25.13 -0.88 4.05
CA ALA A 219 -23.72 -0.52 4.23
C ALA A 219 -23.48 0.77 5.00
N ALA A 220 -24.30 1.09 6.00
CA ALA A 220 -24.16 2.34 6.77
C ALA A 220 -22.75 2.50 7.40
N LEU A 221 -22.13 3.68 7.22
CA LEU A 221 -20.89 4.01 7.95
C LEU A 221 -21.18 4.29 9.43
N TYR A 222 -22.27 5.00 9.67
CA TYR A 222 -22.77 5.36 11.00
C TYR A 222 -24.22 4.95 11.11
N ASP A 223 -24.63 4.54 12.31
CA ASP A 223 -26.02 4.24 12.63
C ASP A 223 -26.32 4.85 14.01
N PRO A 224 -27.12 5.93 14.09
CA PRO A 224 -27.47 6.55 15.36
C PRO A 224 -28.21 5.63 16.33
N SER A 225 -28.86 4.56 15.83
CA SER A 225 -29.52 3.56 16.67
C SER A 225 -28.54 2.55 17.28
N GLY A 226 -27.31 2.48 16.74
CA GLY A 226 -26.17 1.79 17.33
C GLY A 226 -26.04 0.31 17.01
N TYR A 227 -26.89 -0.27 16.15
CA TYR A 227 -26.93 -1.72 15.96
C TYR A 227 -26.03 -2.21 14.82
N PHE A 228 -26.03 -1.54 13.65
CA PHE A 228 -25.31 -2.06 12.47
C PHE A 228 -24.64 -0.94 11.68
N SER A 229 -23.33 -0.78 11.87
CA SER A 229 -22.53 0.19 11.11
C SER A 229 -21.07 -0.21 10.99
N ALA A 230 -20.39 0.33 9.98
CA ALA A 230 -18.95 0.14 9.82
C ALA A 230 -18.15 0.75 11.00
N ASP A 231 -18.55 1.92 11.51
CA ASP A 231 -17.85 2.56 12.64
C ASP A 231 -18.00 1.77 13.94
N SER A 232 -19.18 1.24 14.25
CA SER A 232 -19.37 0.39 15.44
C SER A 232 -18.57 -0.90 15.34
N GLY A 233 -18.54 -1.54 14.17
CA GLY A 233 -17.72 -2.72 13.89
C GLY A 233 -16.22 -2.46 14.09
N ILE A 234 -15.69 -1.40 13.46
CA ILE A 234 -14.28 -1.02 13.58
C ILE A 234 -13.92 -0.69 15.04
N LYS A 235 -14.78 0.03 15.76
CA LYS A 235 -14.55 0.32 17.19
C LYS A 235 -14.45 -0.96 18.02
N GLU A 236 -15.30 -1.95 17.75
CA GLU A 236 -15.28 -3.21 18.50
C GLU A 236 -14.03 -4.06 18.20
N TRP A 237 -13.59 -4.12 16.94
CA TRP A 237 -12.32 -4.76 16.58
C TRP A 237 -11.12 -4.11 17.29
N LEU A 238 -11.07 -2.77 17.30
CA LEU A 238 -10.04 -1.99 18.01
C LEU A 238 -10.09 -2.21 19.52
N ARG A 239 -11.29 -2.20 20.11
CA ARG A 239 -11.51 -2.43 21.55
C ARG A 239 -10.99 -3.80 22.01
N ARG A 240 -11.02 -4.79 21.12
CA ARG A 240 -10.49 -6.15 21.36
C ARG A 240 -8.99 -6.30 21.07
N GLY A 241 -8.29 -5.21 20.78
CA GLY A 241 -6.84 -5.20 20.61
C GLY A 241 -6.36 -5.45 19.16
N PHE A 242 -7.26 -5.50 18.19
CA PHE A 242 -6.85 -5.57 16.78
C PHE A 242 -6.37 -4.19 16.32
N PRO A 243 -5.15 -4.03 15.77
CA PRO A 243 -4.61 -2.73 15.44
C PRO A 243 -5.24 -2.17 14.15
N ALA A 244 -5.50 -0.85 14.13
CA ALA A 244 -5.98 -0.13 12.95
C ALA A 244 -5.10 -0.38 11.70
N SER A 245 -3.78 -0.44 11.90
CA SER A 245 -2.78 -0.72 10.86
C SER A 245 -2.83 -2.14 10.26
N LYS A 246 -3.75 -3.01 10.71
CA LYS A 246 -4.05 -4.31 10.09
C LYS A 246 -5.53 -4.45 9.68
N LEU A 247 -6.29 -3.37 9.68
CA LEU A 247 -7.70 -3.38 9.26
C LEU A 247 -7.84 -2.70 7.90
N VAL A 248 -8.47 -3.39 6.96
CA VAL A 248 -8.83 -2.88 5.64
C VAL A 248 -10.35 -2.85 5.54
N LEU A 249 -10.92 -1.67 5.31
CA LEU A 249 -12.38 -1.49 5.28
C LEU A 249 -12.96 -1.98 3.94
N GLY A 250 -13.90 -2.91 3.99
CA GLY A 250 -14.72 -3.31 2.86
C GLY A 250 -15.72 -2.24 2.45
N VAL A 251 -15.77 -1.90 1.17
CA VAL A 251 -16.78 -0.97 0.59
C VAL A 251 -17.54 -1.67 -0.54
N PRO A 252 -18.89 -1.59 -0.58
CA PRO A 252 -19.67 -2.25 -1.61
C PRO A 252 -19.75 -1.38 -2.87
N TYR A 253 -19.56 -2.01 -4.03
CA TYR A 253 -19.92 -1.45 -5.34
C TYR A 253 -21.26 -2.01 -5.81
N HIS A 254 -22.16 -2.28 -4.88
CA HIS A 254 -23.50 -2.78 -5.15
C HIS A 254 -24.45 -2.19 -4.12
N GLY A 255 -25.73 -2.45 -4.30
CA GLY A 255 -26.78 -2.10 -3.38
C GLY A 255 -27.89 -3.13 -3.40
N TYR A 256 -28.94 -2.84 -2.64
CA TYR A 256 -30.13 -3.67 -2.57
C TYR A 256 -31.39 -2.87 -2.85
N ALA A 257 -32.33 -3.51 -3.54
CA ALA A 257 -33.62 -2.97 -3.89
C ALA A 257 -34.75 -3.77 -3.22
N TRP A 258 -35.69 -3.03 -2.63
CA TRP A 258 -36.91 -3.52 -2.00
C TRP A 258 -38.12 -3.06 -2.79
N THR A 259 -39.17 -3.89 -2.78
CA THR A 259 -40.52 -3.50 -3.18
C THR A 259 -41.26 -3.00 -1.93
N LEU A 260 -41.54 -1.71 -1.83
CA LEU A 260 -42.32 -1.09 -0.77
C LEU A 260 -43.76 -1.62 -0.76
N LEU A 261 -44.29 -1.88 0.44
CA LEU A 261 -45.71 -2.19 0.64
C LEU A 261 -46.58 -0.96 0.35
N ASN A 262 -46.13 0.21 0.80
CA ASN A 262 -46.78 1.50 0.55
C ASN A 262 -45.79 2.45 -0.14
N PRO A 263 -45.98 2.78 -1.43
CA PRO A 263 -45.12 3.71 -2.18
C PRO A 263 -44.96 5.11 -1.54
N ASN A 264 -45.91 5.53 -0.70
CA ASN A 264 -45.86 6.83 -0.02
C ASN A 264 -45.02 6.79 1.26
N ASP A 265 -44.65 5.60 1.76
CA ASP A 265 -43.71 5.42 2.86
C ASP A 265 -42.40 4.86 2.33
N ASN A 266 -41.44 5.76 2.12
CA ASN A 266 -40.11 5.45 1.61
C ASN A 266 -39.00 5.68 2.65
N SER A 267 -39.39 5.72 3.92
CA SER A 267 -38.48 5.86 5.04
C SER A 267 -37.59 4.63 5.21
N ILE A 268 -36.54 4.77 6.01
CA ILE A 268 -35.74 3.62 6.45
C ILE A 268 -36.59 2.86 7.49
N GLY A 269 -36.71 1.54 7.33
CA GLY A 269 -37.61 0.72 8.15
C GLY A 269 -39.04 0.65 7.61
N ALA A 270 -39.33 1.27 6.46
CA ALA A 270 -40.63 1.17 5.80
C ALA A 270 -40.95 -0.28 5.44
N ALA A 271 -42.22 -0.66 5.56
CA ALA A 271 -42.67 -2.02 5.24
C ALA A 271 -42.47 -2.35 3.76
N ALA A 272 -41.96 -3.55 3.49
CA ALA A 272 -41.64 -4.04 2.15
C ALA A 272 -42.22 -5.44 1.91
N LEU A 273 -42.49 -5.75 0.65
CA LEU A 273 -42.97 -7.03 0.14
C LEU A 273 -41.84 -8.01 -0.21
N GLY A 274 -40.58 -7.55 -0.16
CA GLY A 274 -39.40 -8.34 -0.48
C GLY A 274 -38.54 -7.71 -1.58
N PRO A 275 -37.71 -8.51 -2.28
CA PRO A 275 -36.76 -8.04 -3.28
C PRO A 275 -37.40 -7.31 -4.48
N ALA A 276 -36.65 -6.35 -5.03
CA ALA A 276 -36.94 -5.69 -6.30
C ALA A 276 -35.72 -5.76 -7.26
N LEU A 277 -35.92 -5.47 -8.55
CA LEU A 277 -34.92 -5.51 -9.64
C LEU A 277 -34.36 -6.89 -9.98
N THR A 278 -33.93 -7.66 -8.98
CA THR A 278 -33.34 -8.99 -9.13
C THR A 278 -33.97 -9.95 -8.14
N LYS A 279 -33.67 -11.25 -8.27
CA LYS A 279 -34.27 -12.32 -7.46
C LYS A 279 -34.00 -12.15 -5.96
N ASP A 280 -32.82 -11.67 -5.60
CA ASP A 280 -32.38 -11.45 -4.22
C ASP A 280 -32.31 -9.97 -3.85
N GLY A 281 -32.65 -9.08 -4.79
CA GLY A 281 -32.66 -7.65 -4.64
C GLY A 281 -31.30 -6.98 -4.82
N SER A 282 -30.23 -7.76 -4.98
CA SER A 282 -28.89 -7.21 -5.19
C SER A 282 -28.77 -6.59 -6.58
N ALA A 283 -28.09 -5.44 -6.67
CA ALA A 283 -27.79 -4.80 -7.95
C ALA A 283 -26.41 -4.13 -7.90
N GLY A 284 -25.56 -4.42 -8.88
CA GLY A 284 -24.28 -3.73 -9.02
C GLY A 284 -24.46 -2.24 -9.28
N TYR A 285 -23.53 -1.40 -8.80
CA TYR A 285 -23.60 0.05 -8.91
C TYR A 285 -23.86 0.51 -10.36
N LYS A 286 -23.16 -0.06 -11.35
CA LYS A 286 -23.38 0.21 -12.78
C LYS A 286 -24.83 -0.06 -13.23
N LEU A 287 -25.45 -1.14 -12.76
CA LEU A 287 -26.85 -1.46 -13.06
C LEU A 287 -27.78 -0.44 -12.39
N ILE A 288 -27.52 -0.09 -11.14
CA ILE A 288 -28.28 0.93 -10.41
C ILE A 288 -28.23 2.28 -11.14
N LYS A 289 -27.04 2.73 -11.57
CA LYS A 289 -26.88 3.98 -12.34
C LYS A 289 -27.64 3.93 -13.67
N SER A 290 -27.53 2.81 -14.40
CA SER A 290 -28.29 2.61 -15.63
C SER A 290 -29.80 2.66 -15.39
N PHE A 291 -30.29 2.02 -14.34
CA PHE A 291 -31.71 2.01 -13.96
C PHE A 291 -32.21 3.41 -13.63
N ILE A 292 -31.48 4.16 -12.80
CA ILE A 292 -31.81 5.55 -12.44
C ILE A 292 -31.85 6.43 -13.70
N SER A 293 -30.84 6.31 -14.57
CA SER A 293 -30.77 7.12 -15.81
C SER A 293 -31.92 6.84 -16.79
N GLY A 294 -32.52 5.66 -16.72
CA GLY A 294 -33.68 5.28 -17.54
C GLY A 294 -34.93 6.13 -17.28
N TYR A 295 -35.02 6.81 -16.13
CA TYR A 295 -36.14 7.71 -15.79
C TYR A 295 -35.97 9.14 -16.31
N GLY A 296 -34.90 9.42 -17.06
CA GLY A 296 -34.70 10.68 -17.76
C GLY A 296 -33.69 11.63 -17.09
N TYR A 297 -33.45 12.73 -17.78
CA TYR A 297 -32.45 13.73 -17.41
C TYR A 297 -32.87 14.45 -16.12
N GLY A 298 -32.24 14.13 -14.99
CA GLY A 298 -32.54 14.69 -13.67
C GLY A 298 -32.94 13.67 -12.60
N ALA A 299 -33.17 12.40 -12.95
CA ALA A 299 -33.31 11.34 -11.96
C ALA A 299 -31.99 11.13 -11.22
N THR A 300 -31.96 11.42 -9.92
CA THR A 300 -30.76 11.32 -9.08
C THR A 300 -31.06 10.60 -7.78
N SER A 301 -30.07 9.88 -7.25
CA SER A 301 -30.12 9.38 -5.89
C SER A 301 -29.92 10.53 -4.89
N THR A 302 -30.42 10.35 -3.68
CA THR A 302 -30.24 11.29 -2.56
C THR A 302 -29.15 10.75 -1.64
N TYR A 303 -28.12 11.56 -1.37
CA TYR A 303 -27.11 11.25 -0.37
C TYR A 303 -27.65 11.53 1.03
N ASN A 304 -27.44 10.59 1.96
CA ASN A 304 -27.78 10.75 3.36
C ASN A 304 -26.51 10.80 4.20
N ALA A 305 -26.20 11.99 4.73
CA ALA A 305 -25.01 12.24 5.52
C ALA A 305 -25.02 11.57 6.91
N THR A 306 -26.20 11.28 7.45
CA THR A 306 -26.35 10.61 8.75
C THR A 306 -25.82 9.19 8.70
N TYR A 307 -26.16 8.43 7.66
CA TYR A 307 -25.75 7.04 7.48
C TYR A 307 -24.57 6.86 6.52
N VAL A 308 -24.27 7.90 5.72
CA VAL A 308 -23.24 7.90 4.67
C VAL A 308 -23.52 6.84 3.60
N VAL A 309 -24.70 6.93 3.02
CA VAL A 309 -25.19 6.06 1.93
C VAL A 309 -26.09 6.87 1.00
N ASN A 310 -26.50 6.26 -0.12
CA ASN A 310 -27.42 6.85 -1.08
C ASN A 310 -28.72 6.06 -1.16
N TYR A 311 -29.80 6.77 -1.48
CA TYR A 311 -31.11 6.18 -1.74
C TYR A 311 -31.65 6.59 -3.09
N PHE A 312 -32.40 5.71 -3.71
CA PHE A 312 -33.24 6.06 -4.85
C PHE A 312 -34.61 5.41 -4.66
N THR A 313 -35.68 6.19 -4.80
CA THR A 313 -37.04 5.67 -4.69
C THR A 313 -37.87 6.14 -5.86
N ILE A 314 -38.58 5.21 -6.50
CA ILE A 314 -39.53 5.49 -7.57
C ILE A 314 -40.69 4.52 -7.51
N GLY A 315 -41.91 5.04 -7.39
CA GLY A 315 -43.09 4.19 -7.13
C GLY A 315 -42.88 3.31 -5.91
N SER A 316 -43.04 1.99 -6.07
CA SER A 316 -42.78 1.00 -5.01
C SER A 316 -41.33 0.54 -4.92
N ILE A 317 -40.41 1.02 -5.76
CA ILE A 317 -39.02 0.55 -5.75
C ILE A 317 -38.21 1.46 -4.83
N TRP A 318 -37.54 0.87 -3.85
CA TRP A 318 -36.62 1.57 -2.95
C TRP A 318 -35.24 0.91 -3.00
N ILE A 319 -34.20 1.68 -3.29
CA ILE A 319 -32.83 1.18 -3.47
C ILE A 319 -31.91 1.88 -2.49
N ASN A 320 -31.10 1.13 -1.74
CA ASN A 320 -29.97 1.64 -0.97
C ASN A 320 -28.65 1.14 -1.54
N PHE A 321 -27.68 2.05 -1.70
CA PHE A 321 -26.36 1.77 -2.26
C PHE A 321 -25.36 2.87 -1.88
N ASP A 322 -24.08 2.70 -2.23
CA ASP A 322 -23.08 3.76 -2.14
C ASP A 322 -22.84 4.43 -3.50
N ASP A 323 -23.04 5.75 -3.60
CA ASP A 323 -22.59 6.56 -4.72
C ASP A 323 -21.25 7.25 -4.38
N VAL A 324 -20.72 8.05 -5.30
CA VAL A 324 -19.42 8.74 -5.23
C VAL A 324 -19.16 9.46 -3.92
N GLU A 325 -20.16 10.17 -3.40
CA GLU A 325 -20.02 10.93 -2.15
C GLU A 325 -19.89 10.02 -0.93
N ALA A 326 -20.72 8.97 -0.84
CA ALA A 326 -20.64 7.98 0.23
C ALA A 326 -19.27 7.28 0.24
N ILE A 327 -18.78 6.82 -0.92
CA ILE A 327 -17.45 6.22 -1.04
C ILE A 327 -16.36 7.21 -0.61
N ARG A 328 -16.39 8.46 -1.08
CA ARG A 328 -15.38 9.47 -0.70
C ARG A 328 -15.35 9.72 0.81
N THR A 329 -16.51 9.77 1.45
CA THR A 329 -16.64 9.96 2.90
C THR A 329 -16.13 8.75 3.66
N LYS A 330 -16.49 7.52 3.24
CA LYS A 330 -15.97 6.27 3.82
C LYS A 330 -14.45 6.17 3.70
N ILE A 331 -13.86 6.53 2.56
CA ILE A 331 -12.40 6.52 2.43
C ILE A 331 -11.73 7.62 3.27
N SER A 332 -12.37 8.77 3.46
CA SER A 332 -11.87 9.80 4.37
C SER A 332 -11.94 9.34 5.83
N TYR A 333 -12.96 8.57 6.19
CA TYR A 333 -13.06 7.89 7.48
C TYR A 333 -11.91 6.89 7.69
N VAL A 334 -11.64 6.00 6.72
CA VAL A 334 -10.53 5.03 6.75
C VAL A 334 -9.20 5.72 7.09
N LYS A 335 -8.92 6.84 6.42
CA LYS A 335 -7.70 7.62 6.67
C LYS A 335 -7.69 8.27 8.04
N THR A 336 -8.81 8.85 8.47
CA THR A 336 -8.93 9.50 9.78
C THR A 336 -8.76 8.51 10.94
N LYS A 337 -9.24 7.27 10.76
CA LYS A 337 -9.08 6.18 11.71
C LYS A 337 -7.74 5.45 11.59
N GLN A 338 -6.86 5.90 10.68
CA GLN A 338 -5.54 5.30 10.42
C GLN A 338 -5.63 3.80 10.11
N LEU A 339 -6.70 3.39 9.43
CA LEU A 339 -6.84 2.03 8.94
C LEU A 339 -5.84 1.78 7.80
N LEU A 340 -5.43 0.53 7.63
CA LEU A 340 -4.43 0.13 6.64
C LEU A 340 -4.87 0.42 5.20
N GLY A 341 -6.17 0.49 4.94
CA GLY A 341 -6.69 0.81 3.62
C GLY A 341 -8.16 0.43 3.43
N TYR A 342 -8.54 0.25 2.16
CA TYR A 342 -9.87 -0.22 1.79
C TYR A 342 -9.82 -1.31 0.71
N ILE A 343 -10.88 -2.11 0.65
CA ILE A 343 -11.11 -3.13 -0.38
C ILE A 343 -12.54 -3.03 -0.91
N SER A 344 -12.71 -2.97 -2.24
CA SER A 344 -14.04 -2.86 -2.84
C SER A 344 -14.60 -4.22 -3.29
N PHE A 345 -15.90 -4.46 -3.04
CA PHE A 345 -16.63 -5.65 -3.50
C PHE A 345 -17.85 -5.27 -4.38
N GLN A 346 -17.83 -5.51 -5.69
CA GLN A 346 -16.73 -6.03 -6.49
C GLN A 346 -16.49 -5.19 -7.74
N LEU A 347 -15.28 -5.31 -8.28
CA LEU A 347 -14.72 -4.40 -9.27
C LEU A 347 -15.58 -4.30 -10.54
N GLY A 348 -16.17 -5.41 -10.98
CA GLY A 348 -17.04 -5.47 -12.16
C GLY A 348 -18.32 -4.65 -12.05
N ASN A 349 -18.72 -4.25 -10.84
CA ASN A 349 -19.92 -3.46 -10.62
C ASN A 349 -19.69 -1.94 -10.71
N ASP A 350 -18.44 -1.48 -10.74
CA ASP A 350 -18.13 -0.05 -10.88
C ASP A 350 -18.56 0.46 -12.26
N ASP A 351 -19.03 1.71 -12.34
CA ASP A 351 -19.37 2.35 -13.60
C ASP A 351 -18.19 3.19 -14.07
N ASN A 352 -17.45 2.70 -15.07
CA ASN A 352 -16.31 3.41 -15.65
C ASN A 352 -15.26 3.86 -14.61
N TRP A 353 -15.02 3.03 -13.59
CA TRP A 353 -14.09 3.29 -12.49
C TRP A 353 -14.47 4.51 -11.63
N GLN A 354 -15.72 4.96 -11.66
CA GLN A 354 -16.15 6.19 -10.99
C GLN A 354 -15.97 6.07 -9.46
N LEU A 355 -16.38 4.95 -8.86
CA LEU A 355 -16.22 4.74 -7.43
C LEU A 355 -14.75 4.53 -7.05
N SER A 356 -14.01 3.77 -7.87
CA SER A 356 -12.57 3.55 -7.69
C SER A 356 -11.74 4.84 -7.80
N GLN A 357 -12.15 5.77 -8.68
CA GLN A 357 -11.57 7.11 -8.77
C GLN A 357 -12.01 8.00 -7.59
N ALA A 358 -13.26 7.92 -7.16
CA ALA A 358 -13.75 8.66 -6.00
C ALA A 358 -13.00 8.30 -4.71
N ALA A 359 -12.72 7.00 -4.53
CA ALA A 359 -11.90 6.47 -3.45
C ALA A 359 -10.47 7.03 -3.45
N THR A 360 -9.96 7.42 -4.63
CA THR A 360 -8.65 8.07 -4.78
C THR A 360 -8.73 9.61 -4.81
N ARG A 361 -9.89 10.19 -4.47
CA ARG A 361 -10.23 11.64 -4.42
C ARG A 361 -10.27 12.37 -5.78
N ASN A 362 -10.22 11.65 -6.91
CA ASN A 362 -10.42 12.11 -8.29
C ASN A 362 -10.18 13.61 -8.62
N PHE A 363 -9.11 14.24 -8.14
CA PHE A 363 -8.79 15.65 -8.43
C PHE A 363 -10.03 16.59 -8.39
N SER A 364 -10.78 16.64 -7.28
CA SER A 364 -12.03 17.42 -7.14
C SER A 364 -11.92 18.88 -7.67
N SER A 365 -12.97 19.40 -8.32
CA SER A 365 -13.07 20.79 -8.79
C SER A 365 -13.05 21.84 -7.68
N GLU A 366 -13.46 21.48 -6.47
CA GLU A 366 -13.37 22.36 -5.27
C GLU A 366 -11.92 22.64 -4.86
N ASN A 367 -11.03 21.74 -5.27
CA ASN A 367 -9.60 21.93 -5.12
C ASN A 367 -9.00 22.63 -6.34
N ARG A 368 -9.74 22.92 -7.41
CA ARG A 368 -9.13 23.52 -8.61
C ARG A 368 -8.66 24.95 -8.33
N LEU A 369 -7.35 25.14 -8.36
CA LEU A 369 -6.69 26.44 -8.13
C LEU A 369 -6.66 27.31 -9.40
N GLY A 370 -6.76 26.70 -10.60
CA GLY A 370 -6.80 27.41 -11.88
C GLY A 370 -6.56 26.50 -13.08
N GLU A 371 -6.53 27.05 -14.30
CA GLU A 371 -6.14 26.32 -15.52
C GLU A 371 -5.33 27.25 -16.42
N GLY A 372 -4.17 26.77 -16.89
CA GLY A 372 -3.34 27.45 -17.90
C GLY A 372 -3.11 26.56 -19.11
N GLY A 373 -2.29 26.99 -20.09
CA GLY A 373 -2.06 26.29 -21.37
C GLY A 373 -1.53 24.85 -21.30
N TYR A 374 -1.27 24.33 -20.10
CA TYR A 374 -0.72 22.99 -19.83
C TYR A 374 -1.67 22.12 -18.99
N GLY A 375 -2.89 22.59 -18.70
CA GLY A 375 -3.96 21.87 -18.00
C GLY A 375 -4.31 22.42 -16.60
N PRO A 376 -5.39 21.88 -15.98
CA PRO A 376 -5.93 22.37 -14.72
C PRO A 376 -5.03 22.04 -13.51
N VAL A 377 -4.90 22.98 -12.59
CA VAL A 377 -4.17 22.88 -11.33
C VAL A 377 -5.16 22.70 -10.18
N TYR A 378 -4.87 21.79 -9.27
CA TYR A 378 -5.69 21.44 -8.12
C TYR A 378 -4.94 21.66 -6.80
N LYS A 379 -5.64 21.72 -5.69
CA LYS A 379 -5.18 21.90 -4.32
C LYS A 379 -5.13 20.51 -3.70
N GLY A 380 -3.93 20.01 -3.46
CA GLY A 380 -3.71 18.83 -2.63
C GLY A 380 -3.53 19.23 -1.17
N LYS A 381 -3.73 18.29 -0.26
CA LYS A 381 -3.37 18.44 1.15
C LYS A 381 -2.60 17.19 1.56
N LEU A 382 -1.36 17.36 1.98
CA LEU A 382 -0.48 16.28 2.45
C LEU A 382 -0.95 15.77 3.82
N ALA A 383 -0.45 14.60 4.25
CA ALA A 383 -0.88 13.93 5.47
C ALA A 383 -0.80 14.81 6.73
N ARG A 384 0.16 15.75 6.77
CA ARG A 384 0.36 16.72 7.86
C ARG A 384 -0.47 18.01 7.75
N GLY A 385 -1.41 18.08 6.81
CA GLY A 385 -2.28 19.24 6.61
C GLY A 385 -1.69 20.35 5.74
N GLN A 386 -0.48 20.21 5.22
CA GLN A 386 0.13 21.17 4.29
C GLN A 386 -0.59 21.17 2.94
N GLU A 387 -0.98 22.35 2.47
CA GLU A 387 -1.66 22.53 1.19
C GLU A 387 -0.63 22.64 0.06
N ILE A 388 -0.85 21.91 -1.03
CA ILE A 388 0.02 21.87 -2.21
C ILE A 388 -0.78 22.15 -3.48
N ALA A 389 -0.12 22.57 -4.55
CA ALA A 389 -0.72 22.68 -5.87
C ALA A 389 -0.32 21.50 -6.77
N VAL A 390 -1.29 20.76 -7.29
CA VAL A 390 -1.14 19.56 -8.10
C VAL A 390 -1.68 19.83 -9.51
N LYS A 391 -0.78 19.94 -10.49
CA LYS A 391 -1.12 20.21 -11.90
C LYS A 391 -1.42 18.93 -12.66
N ARG A 392 -2.59 18.87 -13.33
CA ARG A 392 -3.04 17.76 -14.18
C ARG A 392 -2.81 18.14 -15.65
N LEU A 393 -2.13 17.27 -16.40
CA LEU A 393 -1.85 17.49 -17.82
C LEU A 393 -3.14 17.42 -18.65
N SER A 394 -3.32 18.41 -19.53
CA SER A 394 -4.34 18.34 -20.59
C SER A 394 -3.87 17.40 -21.70
N LYS A 395 -4.79 16.56 -22.20
CA LYS A 395 -4.53 15.60 -23.29
C LYS A 395 -4.11 16.26 -24.63
N THR A 396 -4.19 17.59 -24.75
CA THR A 396 -3.99 18.30 -26.02
C THR A 396 -2.58 18.88 -26.22
N SER A 397 -1.70 18.90 -25.20
CA SER A 397 -0.37 19.49 -25.33
C SER A 397 0.67 18.47 -25.79
N HIS A 398 1.02 18.52 -27.08
CA HIS A 398 1.95 17.59 -27.74
C HIS A 398 3.43 17.79 -27.33
N GLN A 399 3.74 18.73 -26.44
CA GLN A 399 5.10 19.06 -26.02
C GLN A 399 5.37 18.81 -24.52
N GLY A 400 4.32 18.77 -23.68
CA GLY A 400 4.45 18.66 -22.23
C GLY A 400 4.98 17.30 -21.70
N LEU A 401 4.83 16.20 -22.43
CA LEU A 401 5.21 14.86 -21.91
C LEU A 401 6.72 14.66 -21.79
N LYS A 402 7.52 15.34 -22.62
CA LYS A 402 8.98 15.20 -22.66
C LYS A 402 9.67 16.11 -21.64
N GLU A 403 9.13 17.31 -21.44
CA GLU A 403 9.65 18.28 -20.47
C GLU A 403 9.15 18.00 -19.03
N PHE A 404 7.90 17.54 -18.85
CA PHE A 404 7.39 17.09 -17.55
C PHE A 404 8.12 15.84 -17.00
N LYS A 405 8.61 14.97 -17.89
CA LYS A 405 9.45 13.82 -17.51
C LYS A 405 10.85 14.23 -17.05
N ASN A 406 11.34 15.41 -17.44
CA ASN A 406 12.66 15.89 -17.05
C ASN A 406 12.62 16.79 -15.80
N GLU A 407 11.52 17.51 -15.55
CA GLU A 407 11.42 18.42 -14.39
C GLU A 407 10.73 17.83 -13.15
N LYS A 408 10.04 16.67 -13.26
CA LYS A 408 9.36 16.01 -12.12
C LYS A 408 10.06 14.77 -11.57
N ILE A 409 11.32 14.56 -11.95
CA ILE A 409 12.20 13.58 -11.33
C ILE A 409 12.81 14.24 -10.09
N GLU A 410 12.04 14.29 -9.01
CA GLU A 410 12.62 14.56 -7.69
C GLU A 410 13.56 13.40 -7.31
N LEU A 411 14.67 13.74 -6.65
CA LEU A 411 15.56 12.80 -5.99
C LEU A 411 14.78 12.13 -4.84
N ASN A 412 13.91 11.16 -5.14
CA ASN A 412 13.28 10.34 -4.13
C ASN A 412 14.32 9.44 -3.42
N TRP A 413 13.97 8.86 -2.28
CA TRP A 413 14.91 8.06 -1.48
C TRP A 413 15.58 6.94 -2.29
N GLU A 414 14.82 6.20 -3.09
CA GLU A 414 15.33 5.13 -3.95
C GLU A 414 16.40 5.63 -4.93
N ARG A 415 16.17 6.77 -5.59
CA ARG A 415 17.16 7.39 -6.48
C ARG A 415 18.37 7.91 -5.72
N ARG A 416 18.18 8.50 -4.53
CA ARG A 416 19.29 8.94 -3.67
C ARG A 416 20.16 7.76 -3.27
N VAL A 417 19.56 6.63 -2.89
CA VAL A 417 20.27 5.37 -2.60
C VAL A 417 21.01 4.87 -3.84
N HIS A 418 20.37 4.85 -5.02
CA HIS A 418 21.03 4.45 -6.26
C HIS A 418 22.23 5.34 -6.60
N ILE A 419 22.12 6.64 -6.34
CA ILE A 419 23.22 7.60 -6.51
C ILE A 419 24.33 7.35 -5.48
N ILE A 420 23.99 7.16 -4.20
CA ILE A 420 24.96 6.85 -3.14
C ILE A 420 25.72 5.57 -3.48
N GLU A 421 25.00 4.53 -3.90
CA GLU A 421 25.56 3.25 -4.30
C GLU A 421 26.50 3.40 -5.51
N GLY A 422 26.06 4.09 -6.57
CA GLY A 422 26.89 4.30 -7.74
C GLY A 422 28.15 5.15 -7.46
N ILE A 423 28.08 6.14 -6.55
CA ILE A 423 29.26 6.89 -6.10
C ILE A 423 30.20 5.98 -5.31
N ALA A 424 29.68 5.16 -4.39
CA ALA A 424 30.47 4.22 -3.60
C ALA A 424 31.18 3.19 -4.49
N GLN A 425 30.49 2.65 -5.50
CA GLN A 425 31.07 1.75 -6.51
C GLN A 425 32.16 2.48 -7.32
N GLY A 426 31.94 3.73 -7.71
CA GLY A 426 32.94 4.54 -8.41
C GLY A 426 34.19 4.77 -7.56
N LEU A 427 34.03 5.08 -6.28
CA LEU A 427 35.14 5.26 -5.34
C LEU A 427 35.90 3.96 -5.10
N LEU A 428 35.19 2.86 -4.90
CA LEU A 428 35.77 1.53 -4.76
C LEU A 428 36.59 1.16 -5.99
N TYR A 429 36.07 1.46 -7.18
CA TYR A 429 36.78 1.23 -8.43
C TYR A 429 38.10 2.00 -8.49
N LEU A 430 38.09 3.30 -8.17
CA LEU A 430 39.28 4.16 -8.16
C LEU A 430 40.35 3.72 -7.13
N GLN A 431 39.92 3.11 -6.03
CA GLN A 431 40.80 2.76 -4.93
C GLN A 431 41.36 1.34 -5.03
N GLU A 432 40.53 0.38 -5.48
CA GLU A 432 40.85 -1.05 -5.44
C GLU A 432 40.91 -1.73 -6.81
N TYR A 433 40.26 -1.19 -7.86
CA TYR A 433 40.11 -1.89 -9.15
C TYR A 433 40.72 -1.18 -10.37
N SER A 434 41.20 0.07 -10.27
CA SER A 434 41.67 0.86 -11.43
C SER A 434 43.11 0.61 -11.87
N ASN A 435 43.74 -0.52 -11.52
CA ASN A 435 45.18 -0.85 -11.66
C ASN A 435 46.15 0.10 -10.92
N LEU A 436 45.74 1.34 -10.67
CA LEU A 436 46.42 2.36 -9.88
C LEU A 436 45.47 2.75 -8.74
N THR A 437 46.00 2.91 -7.51
CA THR A 437 45.21 3.45 -6.40
C THR A 437 45.12 4.97 -6.56
N ILE A 438 43.95 5.44 -6.99
CA ILE A 438 43.65 6.85 -7.24
C ILE A 438 42.91 7.43 -6.03
N ILE A 439 43.48 8.47 -5.43
CA ILE A 439 42.82 9.28 -4.41
C ILE A 439 42.32 10.55 -5.09
N HIS A 440 41.01 10.77 -5.10
CA HIS A 440 40.37 11.87 -5.83
C HIS A 440 40.62 13.23 -5.17
N ARG A 441 40.58 13.29 -3.83
CA ARG A 441 40.83 14.47 -2.99
C ARG A 441 39.87 15.66 -3.13
N ASP A 442 38.80 15.51 -3.90
CA ASP A 442 37.78 16.56 -4.09
C ASP A 442 36.39 15.96 -4.37
N ILE A 443 35.99 14.97 -3.57
CA ILE A 443 34.65 14.39 -3.65
C ILE A 443 33.65 15.37 -3.02
N LYS A 444 32.70 15.84 -3.83
CA LYS A 444 31.63 16.77 -3.46
C LYS A 444 30.48 16.69 -4.46
N ALA A 445 29.33 17.24 -4.10
CA ALA A 445 28.12 17.16 -4.94
C ALA A 445 28.32 17.73 -6.35
N SER A 446 29.04 18.84 -6.51
CA SER A 446 29.29 19.44 -7.84
C SER A 446 30.18 18.58 -8.75
N ASN A 447 30.91 17.63 -8.19
CA ASN A 447 31.80 16.73 -8.92
C ASN A 447 31.15 15.38 -9.21
N ILE A 448 29.88 15.20 -8.82
CA ILE A 448 29.06 14.04 -9.20
C ILE A 448 28.14 14.45 -10.34
N LEU A 449 28.44 13.97 -11.55
CA LEU A 449 27.60 14.18 -12.72
C LEU A 449 26.54 13.08 -12.79
N LEU A 450 25.30 13.45 -13.09
CA LEU A 450 24.22 12.51 -13.32
C LEU A 450 23.93 12.46 -14.82
N ASP A 451 23.90 11.25 -15.40
CA ASP A 451 23.51 11.08 -16.80
C ASP A 451 21.99 11.08 -16.99
N ASN A 452 21.53 10.92 -18.24
CA ASN A 452 20.11 10.86 -18.58
C ASN A 452 19.33 9.69 -17.95
N LYS A 453 20.01 8.75 -17.29
CA LYS A 453 19.43 7.65 -16.52
C LYS A 453 19.59 7.86 -15.01
N MET A 454 20.06 9.02 -14.56
CA MET A 454 20.38 9.35 -13.16
C MET A 454 21.49 8.47 -12.56
N LYS A 455 22.35 7.89 -13.40
CA LYS A 455 23.52 7.16 -12.92
C LYS A 455 24.65 8.14 -12.57
N PRO A 456 25.23 8.07 -11.36
CA PRO A 456 26.30 8.97 -10.97
C PRO A 456 27.62 8.63 -11.66
N LYS A 457 28.38 9.68 -11.97
CA LYS A 457 29.76 9.61 -12.46
C LYS A 457 30.62 10.58 -11.69
N ILE A 458 31.73 10.08 -11.15
CA ILE A 458 32.74 10.90 -10.49
C ILE A 458 33.51 11.67 -11.58
N SER A 459 33.66 12.98 -11.38
CA SER A 459 34.29 13.90 -12.34
C SER A 459 35.27 14.84 -11.64
N ASP A 460 36.04 15.58 -12.43
CA ASP A 460 37.05 16.54 -11.96
C ASP A 460 38.22 15.92 -11.17
N PHE A 461 39.08 15.22 -11.90
CA PHE A 461 40.30 14.59 -11.36
C PHE A 461 41.48 15.57 -11.26
N GLY A 462 41.30 16.88 -11.39
CA GLY A 462 42.41 17.86 -11.39
C GLY A 462 43.23 17.84 -10.09
N MET A 463 42.61 17.40 -8.98
CA MET A 463 43.22 17.31 -7.65
C MET A 463 43.63 15.88 -7.30
N ALA A 464 43.30 14.90 -8.15
CA ALA A 464 43.55 13.50 -7.90
C ALA A 464 45.03 13.17 -7.88
N ARG A 465 45.41 12.16 -7.10
CA ARG A 465 46.79 11.67 -7.00
C ARG A 465 46.80 10.16 -7.02
N ILE A 466 47.78 9.61 -7.72
CA ILE A 466 48.08 8.19 -7.71
C ILE A 466 49.03 7.92 -6.54
N LEU A 467 48.68 6.97 -5.68
CA LEU A 467 49.63 6.44 -4.71
C LEU A 467 50.57 5.47 -5.45
N GLN A 468 51.86 5.81 -5.48
CA GLN A 468 52.91 4.93 -5.97
C GLN A 468 53.50 4.17 -4.76
N ASN A 469 53.64 2.85 -4.88
CA ASN A 469 54.11 1.88 -3.86
C ASN A 469 53.07 1.46 -2.80
N GLU A 470 53.40 0.40 -2.04
CA GLU A 470 52.57 -0.24 -0.98
C GLU A 470 52.22 0.68 0.21
N SER A 471 52.67 1.94 0.19
CA SER A 471 52.37 2.95 1.19
C SER A 471 50.89 3.36 1.17
N LYS A 472 50.22 3.22 2.33
CA LYS A 472 48.80 3.55 2.51
C LYS A 472 48.49 5.05 2.56
N GLU A 473 49.53 5.90 2.62
CA GLU A 473 49.41 7.36 2.76
C GLU A 473 50.56 8.08 2.03
N ALA A 474 50.34 9.32 1.59
CA ALA A 474 51.37 10.18 0.97
C ALA A 474 51.29 11.62 1.48
N LYS A 475 52.40 12.37 1.36
CA LYS A 475 52.51 13.78 1.79
C LYS A 475 52.51 14.73 0.61
N THR A 476 51.94 15.91 0.79
CA THR A 476 51.97 17.01 -0.17
C THR A 476 52.18 18.35 0.54
N GLY A 477 52.91 19.26 -0.12
CA GLY A 477 53.15 20.62 0.38
C GLY A 477 51.94 21.54 0.23
N GLN A 478 50.88 21.10 -0.45
CA GLN A 478 49.67 21.88 -0.68
C GLN A 478 48.44 21.12 -0.17
N ILE A 479 47.78 21.68 0.84
CA ILE A 479 46.46 21.22 1.27
C ILE A 479 45.47 21.66 0.19
N VAL A 480 44.80 20.70 -0.42
CA VAL A 480 43.85 20.95 -1.51
C VAL A 480 42.58 20.15 -1.25
N GLY A 481 41.43 20.75 -1.54
CA GLY A 481 40.09 20.16 -1.42
C GLY A 481 39.06 21.25 -1.11
N THR A 482 37.78 20.93 -1.28
CA THR A 482 36.70 21.89 -1.04
C THR A 482 36.37 22.02 0.45
N TYR A 483 36.36 23.27 0.96
CA TYR A 483 36.03 23.59 2.35
C TYR A 483 34.72 22.93 2.78
N GLY A 484 34.71 22.28 3.95
CA GLY A 484 33.59 21.48 4.45
C GLY A 484 33.59 20.01 4.02
N TYR A 485 34.39 19.59 3.03
CA TYR A 485 34.61 18.18 2.67
C TYR A 485 36.02 17.69 3.04
N VAL A 486 36.90 18.61 3.44
CA VAL A 486 38.28 18.30 3.85
C VAL A 486 38.30 17.89 5.33
N PRO A 487 38.86 16.72 5.69
CA PRO A 487 38.99 16.33 7.09
C PRO A 487 39.91 17.27 7.88
N GLU A 488 39.53 17.59 9.12
CA GLU A 488 40.26 18.53 9.98
C GLU A 488 41.70 18.09 10.33
N TYR A 489 41.99 16.78 10.26
CA TYR A 489 43.31 16.21 10.56
C TYR A 489 44.32 16.36 9.41
N VAL A 490 43.92 16.93 8.26
CA VAL A 490 44.78 17.14 7.08
C VAL A 490 45.80 18.28 7.27
N LYS A 491 45.84 18.93 8.45
CA LYS A 491 46.75 20.02 8.82
C LYS A 491 48.26 19.76 8.62
N ARG A 492 48.68 18.51 8.31
CA ARG A 492 50.06 18.12 8.02
C ARG A 492 50.35 17.74 6.56
N GLY A 493 49.38 17.94 5.65
CA GLY A 493 49.54 17.65 4.22
C GLY A 493 49.54 16.15 3.85
N THR A 494 49.09 15.27 4.75
CA THR A 494 48.98 13.83 4.48
C THR A 494 47.62 13.50 3.84
N TYR A 495 47.62 12.70 2.77
CA TYR A 495 46.41 12.19 2.12
C TYR A 495 46.46 10.66 1.96
N SER A 496 45.29 10.03 1.99
CA SER A 496 45.09 8.59 1.85
C SER A 496 43.67 8.30 1.35
N MET A 497 43.32 7.04 1.15
CA MET A 497 41.93 6.62 0.86
C MET A 497 40.93 7.15 1.91
N LYS A 498 41.38 7.38 3.15
CA LYS A 498 40.53 7.95 4.22
C LYS A 498 40.04 9.36 3.91
N TYR A 499 40.77 10.10 3.09
CA TYR A 499 40.39 11.43 2.65
C TYR A 499 39.09 11.40 1.83
N ASP A 500 39.04 10.52 0.82
CA ASP A 500 37.86 10.37 -0.04
C ASP A 500 36.69 9.74 0.72
N VAL A 501 36.97 8.82 1.65
CA VAL A 501 35.94 8.23 2.53
C VAL A 501 35.29 9.28 3.42
N TYR A 502 36.07 10.20 4.00
CA TYR A 502 35.53 11.31 4.78
C TYR A 502 34.68 12.24 3.89
N SER A 503 35.23 12.63 2.74
CA SER A 503 34.54 13.51 1.78
C SER A 503 33.22 12.89 1.29
N PHE A 504 33.20 11.57 1.07
CA PHE A 504 31.99 10.79 0.76
C PHE A 504 30.99 10.78 1.92
N GLY A 505 31.45 10.70 3.17
CA GLY A 505 30.58 10.81 4.35
C GLY A 505 29.85 12.16 4.43
N VAL A 506 30.54 13.26 4.13
CA VAL A 506 29.92 14.60 4.05
C VAL A 506 28.92 14.67 2.90
N LEU A 507 29.28 14.12 1.73
CA LEU A 507 28.39 14.06 0.58
C LEU A 507 27.14 13.21 0.87
N LEU A 508 27.28 12.11 1.62
CA LEU A 508 26.16 11.30 2.08
C LEU A 508 25.21 12.13 2.94
N LEU A 509 25.72 12.85 3.95
CA LEU A 509 24.91 13.73 4.80
C LEU A 509 24.14 14.76 3.99
N GLN A 510 24.77 15.35 2.97
CA GLN A 510 24.12 16.28 2.05
C GLN A 510 23.04 15.61 1.18
N ILE A 511 23.28 14.40 0.69
CA ILE A 511 22.30 13.66 -0.10
C ILE A 511 21.10 13.27 0.77
N ILE A 512 21.28 12.78 2.00
CA ILE A 512 20.15 12.33 2.84
C ILE A 512 19.33 13.49 3.42
N SER A 513 19.97 14.63 3.72
CA SER A 513 19.32 15.79 4.33
C SER A 513 18.74 16.78 3.31
N GLY A 514 19.22 16.75 2.06
CA GLY A 514 18.95 17.81 1.09
C GLY A 514 19.56 19.18 1.48
N LYS A 515 20.30 19.24 2.59
CA LYS A 515 20.90 20.45 3.15
C LYS A 515 22.24 20.75 2.48
N LYS A 516 22.52 22.03 2.23
CA LYS A 516 23.75 22.48 1.57
C LYS A 516 24.88 22.60 2.59
N ASN A 517 26.04 22.04 2.26
CA ASN A 517 27.22 22.12 3.11
C ASN A 517 27.79 23.56 3.31
N THR A 518 27.29 24.53 2.55
CA THR A 518 27.72 25.94 2.62
C THR A 518 26.86 26.82 3.55
N TYR A 519 25.85 26.24 4.21
CA TYR A 519 24.92 26.96 5.08
C TYR A 519 25.13 26.54 6.54
N PHE A 520 24.70 27.39 7.46
CA PHE A 520 24.65 27.09 8.88
C PHE A 520 23.23 26.70 9.31
N TYR A 521 23.17 25.87 10.35
CA TYR A 521 21.96 25.22 10.84
C TYR A 521 21.86 25.29 12.37
N GLY A 522 20.75 24.79 12.92
CA GLY A 522 20.44 24.84 14.35
C GLY A 522 19.68 26.11 14.76
N SER A 523 19.17 26.13 16.00
CA SER A 523 18.34 27.24 16.51
C SER A 523 19.06 28.58 16.57
N SER A 524 20.40 28.56 16.63
CA SER A 524 21.29 29.73 16.58
C SER A 524 21.95 29.97 15.22
N GLU A 525 21.60 29.17 14.19
CA GLU A 525 22.14 29.25 12.82
C GLU A 525 23.67 29.38 12.74
N ASN A 526 24.39 28.64 13.57
CA ASN A 526 25.85 28.72 13.70
C ASN A 526 26.56 27.38 13.52
N LEU A 527 25.82 26.28 13.29
CA LEU A 527 26.38 24.94 13.15
C LEU A 527 26.58 24.60 11.67
N ASN A 528 27.78 24.17 11.29
CA ASN A 528 27.99 23.61 9.96
C ASN A 528 27.27 22.25 9.80
N LEU A 529 27.17 21.71 8.58
CA LEU A 529 26.38 20.50 8.31
C LEU A 529 26.77 19.29 9.20
N LEU A 530 28.06 19.12 9.50
CA LEU A 530 28.57 18.05 10.36
C LEU A 530 28.25 18.29 11.83
N GLU A 531 28.46 19.53 12.31
CA GLU A 531 28.12 19.94 13.68
C GLU A 531 26.61 19.78 13.93
N TYR A 532 25.79 20.19 12.96
CA TYR A 532 24.35 20.06 13.03
C TYR A 532 23.88 18.61 13.03
N ALA A 533 24.45 17.76 12.16
CA ALA A 533 24.18 16.32 12.16
C ALA A 533 24.56 15.68 13.50
N TYR A 534 25.70 16.09 14.05
CA TYR A 534 26.23 15.56 15.31
C TYR A 534 25.43 16.01 16.53
N ASP A 535 24.99 17.26 16.57
CA ASP A 535 24.17 17.80 17.64
C ASP A 535 22.78 17.14 17.65
N LEU A 536 22.15 17.00 16.48
CA LEU A 536 20.88 16.27 16.36
C LEU A 536 21.04 14.79 16.72
N TRP A 537 22.16 14.15 16.36
CA TRP A 537 22.45 12.77 16.77
C TRP A 537 22.61 12.64 18.29
N LYS A 538 23.35 13.56 18.93
CA LYS A 538 23.52 13.59 20.39
C LYS A 538 22.21 13.79 21.15
N MET A 539 21.29 14.55 20.57
CA MET A 539 19.98 14.85 21.16
C MET A 539 18.94 13.76 20.86
N GLU A 540 19.35 12.61 20.30
CA GLU A 540 18.48 11.52 19.84
C GLU A 540 17.40 11.98 18.84
N ASN A 541 17.67 13.08 18.11
CA ASN A 541 16.71 13.77 17.26
C ASN A 541 17.14 13.86 15.78
N GLY A 542 18.01 12.96 15.32
CA GLY A 542 18.54 13.08 13.97
C GLY A 542 17.53 12.77 12.85
N MET A 543 16.29 12.38 13.17
CA MET A 543 15.20 12.41 12.19
C MET A 543 14.96 13.80 11.62
N GLU A 544 15.17 14.85 12.42
CA GLU A 544 15.11 16.25 11.96
C GLU A 544 16.25 16.61 11.01
N PHE A 545 17.28 15.78 10.89
CA PHE A 545 18.36 16.00 9.95
C PHE A 545 17.95 15.63 8.52
N MET A 546 17.00 14.71 8.36
CA MET A 546 16.59 14.18 7.07
C MET A 546 15.85 15.22 6.22
N ASP A 547 15.92 15.06 4.90
CA ASP A 547 15.18 15.91 3.96
C ASP A 547 13.67 15.74 4.22
N GLU A 548 13.02 16.84 4.60
CA GLU A 548 11.58 16.89 4.96
C GLU A 548 10.65 16.48 3.80
N THR A 549 11.19 16.46 2.57
CA THR A 549 10.47 15.97 1.38
C THR A 549 10.43 14.44 1.26
N LEU A 550 11.17 13.72 2.12
CA LEU A 550 11.14 12.26 2.24
C LEU A 550 10.05 11.85 3.25
N ASP A 551 9.14 10.96 2.85
CA ASP A 551 7.93 10.58 3.62
C ASP A 551 8.22 9.91 4.99
N ASP A 552 7.34 10.09 5.98
CA ASP A 552 7.50 9.68 7.38
C ASP A 552 7.61 8.17 7.64
N SER A 553 7.42 7.35 6.61
CA SER A 553 7.69 5.90 6.66
C SER A 553 9.15 5.57 7.00
N PHE A 554 10.04 6.58 7.03
CA PHE A 554 11.47 6.46 7.35
C PHE A 554 11.83 6.76 8.82
N SER A 555 10.87 7.11 9.68
CA SER A 555 11.08 7.49 11.10
C SER A 555 11.61 6.37 12.01
N SER A 556 11.15 5.13 11.84
CA SER A 556 11.66 3.99 12.60
C SER A 556 13.08 3.57 12.21
N TRP A 557 13.57 4.00 11.04
CA TRP A 557 14.84 3.56 10.45
C TRP A 557 16.03 4.35 11.00
N PHE A 558 15.78 5.57 11.45
CA PHE A 558 16.77 6.44 12.07
C PHE A 558 16.90 6.20 13.59
N GLU A 559 15.81 5.80 14.27
CA GLU A 559 15.91 5.32 15.66
C GLU A 559 16.77 4.05 15.74
N ILE A 560 16.69 3.16 14.75
CA ILE A 560 17.59 1.99 14.62
C ILE A 560 19.03 2.42 14.31
N TRP A 561 19.23 3.42 13.46
CA TRP A 561 20.55 4.03 13.23
C TRP A 561 21.16 4.61 14.53
N ALA A 562 20.37 5.30 15.37
CA ALA A 562 20.82 5.87 16.64
C ALA A 562 21.09 4.80 17.71
N TYR A 563 20.30 3.71 17.74
CA TYR A 563 20.47 2.59 18.67
C TYR A 563 21.69 1.72 18.37
N ASP A 564 22.05 1.49 17.10
CA ASP A 564 23.16 0.61 16.72
C ASP A 564 24.52 1.30 16.60
N VAL A 565 24.56 2.64 16.50
CA VAL A 565 25.78 3.41 16.78
C VAL A 565 26.17 3.27 18.25
N LYS A 566 25.19 3.09 19.16
CA LYS A 566 25.41 2.81 20.60
C LYS A 566 26.16 1.49 20.85
N ILE A 567 26.01 0.49 19.96
CA ILE A 567 26.66 -0.83 20.07
C ILE A 567 28.04 -0.85 19.40
N SER A 568 28.34 0.10 18.51
CA SER A 568 29.59 0.10 17.72
C SER A 568 30.69 1.02 18.24
N TYR A 569 30.46 1.68 19.40
CA TYR A 569 31.43 2.47 20.16
C TYR A 569 31.84 1.86 21.53
N TYR A 570 31.39 0.64 21.84
CA TYR A 570 31.91 -0.19 22.95
C TYR A 570 32.65 -1.42 22.42
#